data_AF-A0A1A9Z1A5-F1
#
_entry.id   AF-A0A1A9Z1A5-F1
#
_cell.length_a   1.000
_cell.length_b   1.000
_cell.length_c   1.000
_cell.angle_alpha   90.00
_cell.angle_beta   90.00
_cell.angle_gamma   90.00
#
_symmetry.space_group_name_H-M   'P 1'
#
loop_
_entity.id
_entity.type
_entity.pdbx_description
1 polymer ?
#
loop_
_entity_poly.entity_id
_entity_poly.type
_entity_poly.pdbx_seq_one_letter_code
_entity_poly.pdbx_strand_id
1 'polypeptide(L)'
;MNSAININNIKYSILKKINDPISLRKLPEKELRFLCQELREFLLDSVSYSSGHFASGLGVIELTVALHYVYNTPLDYLIWDVGHQAYPHKIITGRRDQITSIRKKNGLHPFPFREESKYDALSVGHSSTSISAGVGIAVTAEKE
;
A
#
# COMPACT_ATOMS: atom_id res chain seq x y z
N MET A 1 -0.58 -24.90 18.22
CA MET A 1 -0.71 -24.10 16.99
C MET A 1 -1.85 -23.06 17.01
N ASN A 2 -2.80 -23.09 17.97
CA ASN A 2 -3.94 -22.16 18.01
C ASN A 2 -3.71 -20.81 18.73
N SER A 3 -2.61 -20.64 19.48
CA SER A 3 -2.35 -19.41 20.24
C SER A 3 -1.81 -18.26 19.36
N ALA A 4 -0.90 -18.55 18.43
CA ALA A 4 -0.29 -17.53 17.56
C ALA A 4 -1.29 -16.91 16.57
N ILE A 5 -2.25 -17.71 16.06
CA ILE A 5 -3.31 -17.22 15.15
C ILE A 5 -4.25 -16.25 15.90
N ASN A 6 -4.53 -16.53 17.17
CA ASN A 6 -5.42 -15.71 18.00
C ASN A 6 -4.77 -14.38 18.42
N ILE A 7 -3.47 -14.39 18.76
CA ILE A 7 -2.71 -13.17 19.09
C ILE A 7 -2.59 -12.22 17.89
N ASN A 8 -2.32 -12.76 16.70
CA ASN A 8 -2.26 -11.96 15.47
C ASN A 8 -3.64 -11.39 15.08
N ASN A 9 -4.75 -12.04 15.45
CA ASN A 9 -6.10 -11.52 15.25
C ASN A 9 -6.41 -10.33 16.17
N ILE A 10 -5.86 -10.33 17.38
CA ILE A 10 -6.02 -9.22 18.33
C ILE A 10 -5.10 -8.04 17.95
N LYS A 11 -3.88 -8.31 17.49
CA LYS A 11 -2.87 -7.28 17.18
C LYS A 11 -3.25 -6.37 15.99
N TYR A 12 -3.93 -6.91 14.98
CA TYR A 12 -4.25 -6.22 13.72
C TYR A 12 -5.76 -6.20 13.45
N SER A 13 -6.54 -5.77 14.43
CA SER A 13 -7.99 -5.89 14.45
C SER A 13 -8.70 -5.08 13.36
N ILE A 14 -8.16 -3.92 12.98
CA ILE A 14 -8.68 -3.03 11.95
C ILE A 14 -8.05 -3.39 10.61
N LEU A 15 -6.72 -3.50 10.53
CA LEU A 15 -5.98 -3.77 9.30
C LEU A 15 -6.40 -5.09 8.65
N LYS A 16 -6.79 -6.11 9.44
CA LYS A 16 -7.31 -7.38 8.89
C LYS A 16 -8.62 -7.22 8.12
N LYS A 17 -9.41 -6.20 8.46
CA LYS A 17 -10.67 -5.87 7.76
C LYS A 17 -10.43 -5.07 6.48
N ILE A 18 -9.23 -4.51 6.31
CA ILE A 18 -8.86 -3.69 5.16
C ILE A 18 -8.16 -4.57 4.13
N ASN A 19 -8.92 -5.03 3.14
CA ASN A 19 -8.39 -5.79 2.00
C ASN A 19 -8.27 -4.94 0.74
N ASP A 20 -8.96 -3.80 0.69
CA ASP A 20 -8.94 -2.87 -0.44
C ASP A 20 -9.33 -1.44 0.00
N PRO A 21 -9.14 -0.43 -0.86
CA PRO A 21 -9.55 0.94 -0.58
C PRO A 21 -11.06 1.12 -0.33
N ILE A 22 -11.93 0.21 -0.82
CA ILE A 22 -13.38 0.28 -0.56
C ILE A 22 -13.67 -0.03 0.91
N SER A 23 -13.04 -1.07 1.44
CA SER A 23 -13.14 -1.42 2.87
C SER A 23 -12.51 -0.35 3.76
N LEU A 24 -11.41 0.30 3.31
CA LEU A 24 -10.80 1.43 4.00
C LEU A 24 -11.76 2.61 4.14
N ARG A 25 -12.43 3.00 3.05
CA ARG A 25 -13.37 4.13 3.04
C ARG A 25 -14.62 3.93 3.89
N LYS A 26 -14.92 2.68 4.28
CA LYS A 26 -16.02 2.37 5.22
C LYS A 26 -15.65 2.59 6.68
N LEU A 27 -14.37 2.78 7.01
CA LEU A 27 -13.97 3.10 8.37
C LEU A 27 -14.42 4.51 8.74
N PRO A 28 -14.91 4.71 9.98
CA PRO A 28 -15.12 6.06 10.49
C PRO A 28 -13.77 6.76 10.65
N GLU A 29 -13.72 8.06 10.36
CA GLU A 29 -12.48 8.85 10.36
C GLU A 29 -11.66 8.72 11.66
N LYS A 30 -12.36 8.64 12.81
CA LYS A 30 -11.75 8.42 14.13
C LYS A 30 -10.93 7.12 14.25
N GLU A 31 -11.19 6.13 13.40
CA GLU A 31 -10.46 4.86 13.37
C GLU A 31 -9.20 4.90 12.50
N LEU A 32 -9.01 5.92 11.65
CA LEU A 32 -7.87 6.00 10.73
C LEU A 32 -6.53 6.10 11.47
N ARG A 33 -6.49 6.77 12.62
CA ARG A 33 -5.29 6.82 13.46
C ARG A 33 -4.89 5.43 13.97
N PHE A 34 -5.86 4.63 14.40
CA PHE A 34 -5.62 3.27 14.86
C PHE A 34 -5.20 2.36 13.70
N LEU A 35 -5.80 2.51 12.52
CA LEU A 35 -5.34 1.82 11.32
C LEU A 35 -3.88 2.15 10.98
N CYS A 36 -3.49 3.43 11.04
CA CYS A 36 -2.10 3.84 10.79
C CYS A 36 -1.12 3.20 11.79
N GLN A 37 -1.52 3.09 13.06
CA GLN A 37 -0.72 2.40 14.07
C GLN A 37 -0.59 0.90 13.76
N GLU A 38 -1.70 0.21 13.50
CA GLU A 38 -1.66 -1.22 13.15
C GLU A 38 -0.86 -1.47 11.86
N LEU A 39 -0.97 -0.59 10.86
CA LEU A 39 -0.21 -0.68 9.62
C LEU A 39 1.30 -0.48 9.84
N ARG A 40 1.67 0.44 10.75
CA ARG A 40 3.07 0.66 11.16
C ARG A 40 3.65 -0.56 11.84
N GLU A 41 2.94 -1.10 12.82
CA GLU A 41 3.36 -2.31 13.53
C GLU A 41 3.44 -3.51 12.58
N PHE A 42 2.46 -3.69 11.69
CA PHE A 42 2.46 -4.75 10.71
C PHE A 42 3.64 -4.65 9.73
N LEU A 43 3.99 -3.44 9.28
CA LEU A 43 5.13 -3.21 8.40
C LEU A 43 6.46 -3.55 9.10
N LEU A 44 6.62 -3.17 10.37
CA LEU A 44 7.78 -3.52 11.18
C LEU A 44 7.90 -5.05 11.38
N ASP A 45 6.79 -5.71 11.74
CA ASP A 45 6.74 -7.16 11.92
C ASP A 45 7.06 -7.91 10.62
N SER A 46 6.49 -7.48 9.49
CA SER A 46 6.53 -8.23 8.24
C SER A 46 7.85 -8.11 7.49
N VAL A 47 8.57 -7.00 7.67
CA VAL A 47 9.73 -6.64 6.83
C VAL A 47 11.03 -6.59 7.62
N SER A 48 10.99 -6.69 8.95
CA SER A 48 12.17 -6.74 9.84
C SER A 48 13.20 -7.82 9.47
N TYR A 49 12.77 -8.89 8.79
CA TYR A 49 13.64 -9.99 8.36
C TYR A 49 14.23 -9.84 6.94
N SER A 50 13.86 -8.80 6.18
CA SER A 50 14.35 -8.58 4.81
C SER A 50 15.13 -7.26 4.69
N SER A 51 16.28 -7.31 4.03
CA SER A 51 17.14 -6.14 3.83
C SER A 51 16.50 -5.15 2.85
N GLY A 52 15.97 -4.03 3.34
CA GLY A 52 15.78 -2.80 2.53
C GLY A 52 14.41 -2.11 2.62
N HIS A 53 14.42 -0.82 2.26
CA HIS A 53 13.33 0.14 1.98
C HIS A 53 12.05 0.14 2.84
N PHE A 54 12.02 -0.53 4.00
CA PHE A 54 10.87 -0.40 4.91
C PHE A 54 10.82 0.97 5.61
N ALA A 55 11.98 1.58 5.86
CA ALA A 55 12.08 2.89 6.50
C ALA A 55 11.38 3.99 5.68
N SER A 56 11.51 3.98 4.34
CA SER A 56 10.77 4.87 3.45
C SER A 56 9.26 4.63 3.51
N GLY A 57 8.83 3.36 3.64
CA GLY A 57 7.43 3.02 3.83
C GLY A 57 6.85 3.55 5.14
N LEU A 58 7.60 3.51 6.24
CA LEU A 58 7.18 4.04 7.54
C LEU A 58 6.84 5.54 7.50
N GLY A 59 7.54 6.30 6.65
CA GLY A 59 7.35 7.75 6.51
C GLY A 59 6.11 8.16 5.71
N VAL A 60 5.43 7.24 5.02
CA VAL A 60 4.27 7.54 4.17
C VAL A 60 3.00 6.80 4.58
N ILE A 61 2.96 6.19 5.77
CA ILE A 61 1.80 5.43 6.25
C ILE A 61 0.54 6.29 6.28
N GLU A 62 0.58 7.42 6.98
CA GLU A 62 -0.55 8.32 7.13
C GLU A 62 -0.97 8.91 5.77
N LEU A 63 0.01 9.29 4.95
CA LEU A 63 -0.24 9.77 3.58
C LEU A 63 -0.94 8.71 2.74
N THR A 64 -0.49 7.46 2.80
CA THR A 64 -1.06 6.36 2.03
C THR A 64 -2.50 6.07 2.44
N VAL A 65 -2.77 6.05 3.75
CA VAL A 65 -4.12 5.88 4.30
C VAL A 65 -5.02 7.03 3.86
N ALA A 66 -4.57 8.29 4.01
CA ALA A 66 -5.34 9.45 3.61
C ALA A 66 -5.67 9.45 2.11
N LEU A 67 -4.68 9.17 1.25
CA LEU A 67 -4.87 9.11 -0.21
C LEU A 67 -5.91 8.07 -0.61
N HIS A 68 -5.81 6.84 -0.10
CA HIS A 68 -6.80 5.80 -0.43
C HIS A 68 -8.16 5.99 0.26
N TYR A 69 -8.22 6.78 1.33
CA TYR A 69 -9.46 7.17 1.98
C TYR A 69 -10.23 8.22 1.16
N VAL A 70 -9.54 9.21 0.58
CA VAL A 70 -10.21 10.31 -0.15
C VAL A 70 -10.36 10.04 -1.64
N TYR A 71 -9.39 9.38 -2.28
CA TYR A 71 -9.45 9.06 -3.72
C TYR A 71 -10.14 7.71 -3.97
N ASN A 72 -10.93 7.65 -5.04
CA ASN A 72 -11.62 6.46 -5.51
C ASN A 72 -10.68 5.55 -6.34
N THR A 73 -9.53 5.18 -5.79
CA THR A 73 -8.63 4.22 -6.46
C THR A 73 -9.35 2.87 -6.65
N PRO A 74 -9.22 2.18 -7.79
CA PRO A 74 -8.28 2.46 -8.87
C PRO A 74 -8.85 3.33 -10.02
N LEU A 75 -10.05 3.90 -9.88
CA LEU A 75 -10.59 4.84 -10.87
C LEU A 75 -9.72 6.10 -10.88
N ASP A 76 -9.45 6.65 -9.69
CA ASP A 76 -8.43 7.68 -9.53
C ASP A 76 -7.04 7.05 -9.55
N TYR A 77 -6.18 7.52 -10.45
CA TYR A 77 -4.82 7.03 -10.57
C TYR A 77 -3.92 7.65 -9.51
N LEU A 78 -3.37 6.81 -8.62
CA LEU A 78 -2.34 7.19 -7.67
C LEU A 78 -0.97 6.71 -8.16
N ILE A 79 -0.02 7.64 -8.33
CA ILE A 79 1.35 7.35 -8.78
C ILE A 79 2.34 7.60 -7.63
N TRP A 80 3.20 6.62 -7.36
CA TRP A 80 4.35 6.75 -6.46
C TRP A 80 5.64 6.88 -7.28
N ASP A 81 6.40 7.96 -7.10
CA ASP A 81 7.73 8.10 -7.73
C ASP A 81 8.75 7.16 -7.08
N VAL A 82 9.62 6.52 -7.88
CA VAL A 82 10.53 5.41 -7.48
C VAL A 82 9.79 4.16 -6.98
N GLY A 83 8.89 4.30 -6.02
CA GLY A 83 8.03 3.23 -5.50
C GLY A 83 8.54 2.52 -4.25
N HIS A 84 9.76 2.79 -3.81
CA HIS A 84 10.36 2.18 -2.60
C HIS A 84 9.63 2.50 -1.28
N GLN A 85 8.80 3.54 -1.27
CA GLN A 85 7.94 3.95 -0.16
C GLN A 85 6.56 3.29 -0.21
N ALA A 86 6.20 2.57 -1.27
CA ALA A 86 4.83 2.12 -1.54
C ALA A 86 4.44 0.80 -0.86
N TYR A 87 5.15 0.37 0.20
CA TYR A 87 4.80 -0.86 0.92
C TYR A 87 3.45 -0.75 1.65
N PRO A 88 3.14 0.35 2.37
CA PRO A 88 1.79 0.57 2.91
C PRO A 88 0.72 0.52 1.82
N HIS A 89 1.01 1.05 0.63
CA HIS A 89 0.10 1.04 -0.52
C HIS A 89 -0.19 -0.40 -0.94
N LYS A 90 0.84 -1.24 -1.14
CA LYS A 90 0.64 -2.66 -1.47
C LYS A 90 -0.20 -3.38 -0.39
N ILE A 91 0.08 -3.12 0.89
CA ILE A 91 -0.63 -3.74 2.01
C ILE A 91 -2.14 -3.46 1.95
N ILE A 92 -2.56 -2.19 1.82
CA ILE A 92 -3.98 -1.80 1.86
C ILE A 92 -4.70 -1.93 0.52
N THR A 93 -4.03 -2.45 -0.51
CA THR A 93 -4.57 -2.70 -1.85
C THR A 93 -4.55 -4.20 -2.20
N GLY A 94 -4.78 -5.05 -1.20
CA GLY A 94 -5.02 -6.48 -1.38
C GLY A 94 -3.79 -7.37 -1.30
N ARG A 95 -2.61 -6.82 -1.00
CA ARG A 95 -1.35 -7.58 -0.97
C ARG A 95 -0.74 -7.73 0.42
N ARG A 96 -1.49 -7.42 1.48
CA ARG A 96 -1.07 -7.60 2.89
C ARG A 96 -0.43 -8.96 3.14
N ASP A 97 -1.13 -10.04 2.80
CA ASP A 97 -0.70 -11.40 3.16
C ASP A 97 0.49 -11.89 2.31
N GLN A 98 0.78 -11.19 1.21
CA GLN A 98 1.91 -11.47 0.31
C GLN A 98 3.13 -10.59 0.60
N ILE A 99 3.05 -9.62 1.51
CA ILE A 99 4.10 -8.60 1.69
C ILE A 99 5.46 -9.20 2.08
N THR A 100 5.46 -10.33 2.78
CA THR A 100 6.68 -11.06 3.20
C THR A 100 7.38 -11.76 2.03
N SER A 101 6.74 -11.83 0.86
CA SER A 101 7.32 -12.35 -0.38
C SER A 101 8.04 -11.28 -1.20
N ILE A 102 7.92 -10.00 -0.84
CA ILE A 102 8.47 -8.90 -1.64
C ILE A 102 9.96 -9.09 -1.88
N ARG A 103 10.40 -8.80 -3.12
CA ARG A 103 11.80 -8.98 -3.59
C ARG A 103 12.30 -10.42 -3.67
N LYS A 104 11.49 -11.42 -3.32
CA LYS A 104 11.83 -12.82 -3.55
C LYS A 104 11.46 -13.20 -4.97
N LYS A 105 12.16 -14.21 -5.50
CA LYS A 105 11.79 -14.82 -6.79
C LYS A 105 10.32 -15.28 -6.72
N ASN A 106 9.52 -14.91 -7.72
CA ASN A 106 8.08 -15.18 -7.80
C ASN A 106 7.23 -14.57 -6.65
N GLY A 107 7.77 -13.60 -5.90
CA GLY A 107 7.02 -12.81 -4.93
C GLY A 107 6.63 -11.44 -5.48
N LEU A 108 6.15 -10.55 -4.60
CA LEU A 108 5.82 -9.17 -4.99
C LEU A 108 7.04 -8.41 -5.53
N HIS A 109 6.81 -7.56 -6.52
CA HIS A 109 7.78 -6.62 -7.04
C HIS A 109 8.24 -5.64 -5.96
N PRO A 110 9.52 -5.22 -5.99
CA PRO A 110 10.05 -4.23 -5.04
C PRO A 110 9.32 -2.89 -5.07
N PHE A 111 8.70 -2.56 -6.20
CA PHE A 111 8.04 -1.28 -6.48
C PHE A 111 6.65 -1.53 -7.09
N PRO A 112 5.78 -0.51 -7.23
CA PRO A 112 4.56 -0.62 -8.01
C PRO A 112 4.84 -1.16 -9.42
N PHE A 113 4.03 -2.12 -9.85
CA PHE A 113 4.13 -2.81 -11.12
C PHE A 113 2.73 -3.08 -11.67
N ARG A 114 2.45 -2.56 -12.88
CA ARG A 114 1.08 -2.50 -13.45
C ARG A 114 0.44 -3.88 -13.57
N GLU A 115 1.21 -4.88 -13.95
CA GLU A 115 0.74 -6.25 -14.14
C GLU A 115 0.56 -6.99 -12.80
N GLU A 116 1.08 -6.46 -11.69
CA GLU A 116 0.87 -7.03 -10.34
C GLU A 116 -0.46 -6.58 -9.73
N SER A 117 -0.91 -5.35 -10.00
CA SER A 117 -2.11 -4.79 -9.36
C SER A 117 -2.73 -3.66 -10.16
N LYS A 118 -4.07 -3.65 -10.21
CA LYS A 118 -4.85 -2.53 -10.75
C LYS A 118 -4.65 -1.21 -10.00
N TYR A 119 -4.09 -1.25 -8.79
CA TYR A 119 -3.80 -0.06 -7.99
C TYR A 119 -2.41 0.54 -8.29
N ASP A 120 -1.58 -0.17 -9.06
CA ASP A 120 -0.24 0.28 -9.45
C ASP A 120 -0.34 0.99 -10.80
N ALA A 121 -0.60 2.30 -10.79
CA ALA A 121 -0.86 3.07 -12.02
C ALA A 121 0.34 3.12 -12.99
N LEU A 122 1.56 3.05 -12.47
CA LEU A 122 2.81 3.11 -13.22
C LEU A 122 3.83 2.10 -12.67
N SER A 123 4.49 1.37 -13.57
CA SER A 123 5.64 0.52 -13.22
C SER A 123 6.87 1.41 -13.05
N VAL A 124 7.43 1.46 -11.84
CA VAL A 124 8.48 2.41 -11.46
C VAL A 124 9.74 1.72 -10.93
N GLY A 125 10.84 2.47 -10.91
CA GLY A 125 12.11 2.07 -10.32
C GLY A 125 13.13 3.20 -10.39
N HIS A 126 13.30 3.82 -11.56
CA HIS A 126 13.99 5.11 -11.68
C HIS A 126 13.10 6.24 -11.15
N SER A 127 13.74 7.27 -10.58
CA SER A 127 13.07 8.46 -10.07
C SER A 127 12.61 9.40 -11.18
N SER A 128 11.81 10.39 -10.79
CA SER A 128 11.45 11.56 -11.60
C SER A 128 10.58 11.22 -12.82
N THR A 129 9.87 10.09 -12.79
CA THR A 129 8.99 9.64 -13.87
C THR A 129 7.52 9.91 -13.59
N SER A 130 7.16 10.10 -12.31
CA SER A 130 5.75 10.24 -11.86
C SER A 130 5.03 11.44 -12.45
N ILE A 131 5.66 12.62 -12.47
CA ILE A 131 5.01 13.85 -12.94
C ILE A 131 4.73 13.77 -14.44
N SER A 132 5.72 13.36 -15.24
CA SER A 132 5.55 13.21 -16.70
C SER A 132 4.43 12.22 -17.03
N ALA A 133 4.37 11.08 -16.34
CA ALA A 133 3.29 10.12 -16.51
C ALA A 133 1.95 10.69 -16.03
N GLY A 134 1.93 11.40 -14.90
CA GLY A 134 0.75 12.04 -14.34
C GLY A 134 0.12 13.05 -15.29
N VAL A 135 0.94 13.86 -15.98
CA VAL A 135 0.44 14.78 -17.03
C VAL A 135 -0.24 14.02 -18.16
N GLY A 136 0.37 12.93 -18.65
CA GLY A 136 -0.23 12.12 -19.71
C GLY A 136 -1.57 11.48 -19.30
N ILE A 137 -1.67 11.02 -18.05
CA ILE A 137 -2.90 10.47 -17.48
C ILE A 137 -3.98 11.56 -17.37
N ALA A 138 -3.63 12.74 -16.85
CA ALA A 138 -4.57 13.86 -16.70
C ALA A 138 -5.15 14.32 -18.05
N VAL A 139 -4.31 14.46 -19.09
CA VAL A 139 -4.76 14.82 -20.45
C VAL A 139 -5.71 13.77 -21.04
N THR A 140 -5.58 12.51 -20.64
CA THR A 140 -6.47 11.44 -21.11
C THR A 140 -7.79 11.47 -20.34
N ALA A 141 -7.74 11.68 -19.02
CA ALA A 141 -8.92 11.77 -18.17
C ALA A 141 -9.83 12.95 -18.52
N GLU A 142 -9.29 14.09 -18.98
CA GLU A 142 -10.08 15.23 -19.48
C GLU A 142 -10.90 14.92 -20.75
N LYS A 143 -10.61 13.82 -21.44
CA LYS A 143 -11.27 13.43 -22.69
C LYS A 143 -12.36 12.37 -22.50
N GLU A 144 -12.53 11.85 -21.29
CA GLU A 144 -13.62 10.93 -20.90
C GLU A 144 -14.84 11.70 -20.39
#